data_AF-A0A6G1GQD0-F1
#
_entry.id   AF-A0A6G1GQD0-F1
#
_cell.length_a   1.000
_cell.length_b   1.000
_cell.length_c   1.000
_cell.angle_alpha   90.00
_cell.angle_beta   90.00
_cell.angle_gamma   90.00
#
_symmetry.space_group_name_H-M   'P 1'
#
loop_
_entity.id
_entity.type
_entity.pdbx_description
1 polymer ?
#
loop_
_entity_poly.entity_id
_entity_poly.type
_entity_poly.pdbx_seq_one_letter_code
_entity_poly.pdbx_strand_id
1 'polypeptide(L)'
;MFKPIAIHFPEDALRNEFYNDHPWELARPRIVLENDGRDAEKWDWSRIDQPGKALDGENVVRRQQYIMEHGHPSRPSEKKVPASIAYDLARREFYDKRLESEIESRIAVEEARSQGAYFGLTELEIGDMQERKAFETWRVSAKAQVDKARDMAAGEGEGQDAVAQVFGVQRDAGDEELEAEEEEAPYDVMAEEAKARKDNT
;
A
#
# COMPACT_ATOMS: atom_id res chain seq x y z
N MET A 1 17.05 -29.60 -30.42
CA MET A 1 17.39 -28.17 -30.52
C MET A 1 16.10 -27.38 -30.76
N PHE A 2 15.18 -27.36 -29.79
CA PHE A 2 13.83 -26.76 -29.90
C PHE A 2 13.44 -26.05 -28.61
N LYS A 3 14.37 -25.27 -28.03
CA LYS A 3 14.03 -24.42 -26.89
C LYS A 3 13.61 -23.05 -27.41
N PRO A 4 12.44 -22.52 -27.01
CA PRO A 4 12.07 -21.16 -27.34
C PRO A 4 13.09 -20.19 -26.74
N ILE A 5 13.37 -19.10 -27.46
CA ILE A 5 14.21 -17.99 -27.00
C ILE A 5 13.42 -17.11 -26.02
N ALA A 6 14.10 -16.56 -25.03
CA ALA A 6 13.52 -15.57 -24.14
C ALA A 6 13.24 -14.26 -24.92
N ILE A 7 12.06 -13.70 -24.72
CA ILE A 7 11.67 -12.42 -25.31
C ILE A 7 12.11 -11.33 -24.34
N HIS A 8 12.93 -10.41 -24.82
CA HIS A 8 13.41 -9.26 -24.06
C HIS A 8 13.10 -7.99 -24.83
N PHE A 9 12.57 -7.01 -24.11
CA PHE A 9 12.25 -5.70 -24.65
C PHE A 9 13.17 -4.62 -24.04
N PRO A 10 13.55 -3.59 -24.80
CA PRO A 10 14.36 -2.49 -24.25
C PRO A 10 13.65 -1.78 -23.09
N GLU A 11 12.33 -1.77 -23.07
CA GLU A 11 11.49 -1.21 -22.01
C GLU A 11 11.62 -1.96 -20.69
N ASP A 12 12.01 -3.23 -20.69
CA ASP A 12 12.14 -4.04 -19.47
C ASP A 12 13.24 -3.48 -18.55
N ALA A 13 14.32 -2.97 -19.12
CA ALA A 13 15.38 -2.31 -18.35
C ALA A 13 14.88 -1.03 -17.68
N LEU A 14 14.08 -0.23 -18.40
CA LEU A 14 13.51 1.01 -17.90
C LEU A 14 12.47 0.77 -16.79
N ARG A 15 11.65 -0.27 -16.94
CA ARG A 15 10.71 -0.70 -15.89
C ARG A 15 11.45 -1.06 -14.61
N ASN A 16 12.52 -1.84 -14.71
CA ASN A 16 13.32 -2.23 -13.55
C ASN A 16 13.92 -1.01 -12.84
N GLU A 17 14.48 -0.06 -13.60
CA GLU A 17 15.01 1.19 -13.03
C GLU A 17 13.91 1.98 -12.29
N PHE A 18 12.75 2.19 -12.93
CA PHE A 18 11.66 2.96 -12.34
C PHE A 18 11.09 2.34 -11.06
N TYR A 19 10.80 1.04 -11.05
CA TYR A 19 10.19 0.38 -9.89
C TYR A 19 11.17 0.15 -8.73
N ASN A 20 12.48 0.11 -9.01
CA ASN A 20 13.49 0.10 -7.95
C ASN A 20 13.56 1.46 -7.23
N ASP A 21 13.45 2.56 -7.97
CA ASP A 21 13.42 3.91 -7.41
C ASP A 21 12.10 4.19 -6.68
N HIS A 22 10.99 3.59 -7.14
CA HIS A 22 9.63 3.84 -6.64
C HIS A 22 8.93 2.55 -6.18
N PRO A 23 9.40 1.92 -5.09
CA PRO A 23 8.85 0.65 -4.62
C PRO A 23 7.35 0.75 -4.26
N TRP A 24 6.90 1.91 -3.78
CA TRP A 24 5.49 2.13 -3.40
C TRP A 24 4.53 2.27 -4.58
N GLU A 25 5.03 2.47 -5.81
CA GLU A 25 4.17 2.40 -6.99
C GLU A 25 3.68 0.97 -7.26
N LEU A 26 4.36 -0.06 -6.72
CA LEU A 26 3.89 -1.45 -6.78
C LEU A 26 2.71 -1.73 -5.84
N ALA A 27 2.52 -0.91 -4.79
CA ALA A 27 1.39 -1.05 -3.88
C ALA A 27 0.08 -0.54 -4.50
N ARG A 28 0.15 0.28 -5.57
CA ARG A 28 -1.04 0.77 -6.27
C ARG A 28 -1.63 -0.36 -7.12
N PRO A 29 -2.92 -0.73 -6.91
CA PRO A 29 -3.54 -1.82 -7.63
C PRO A 29 -3.64 -1.52 -9.12
N ARG A 30 -3.26 -2.50 -9.96
CA ARG A 30 -3.29 -2.40 -11.42
C ARG A 30 -4.16 -3.51 -12.01
N ILE A 31 -5.04 -3.14 -12.93
CA ILE A 31 -5.83 -4.08 -13.72
C ILE A 31 -5.01 -4.49 -14.94
N VAL A 32 -4.74 -5.79 -15.07
CA VAL A 32 -3.98 -6.39 -16.20
C VAL A 32 -4.92 -6.98 -17.26
N LEU A 33 -6.22 -7.10 -16.95
CA LEU A 33 -7.21 -7.57 -17.89
C LEU A 33 -7.41 -6.54 -19.00
N GLU A 34 -7.17 -6.95 -20.24
CA GLU A 34 -7.37 -6.11 -21.42
C GLU A 34 -8.85 -6.03 -21.79
N ASN A 35 -9.27 -4.88 -22.35
CA ASN A 35 -10.64 -4.69 -22.81
C ASN A 35 -10.83 -5.26 -24.23
N ASP A 36 -10.19 -4.64 -25.22
CA ASP A 36 -10.30 -4.99 -26.64
C ASP A 36 -8.96 -5.41 -27.29
N GLY A 37 -7.87 -5.38 -26.51
CA GLY A 37 -6.51 -5.69 -26.96
C GLY A 37 -5.92 -4.68 -27.95
N ARG A 38 -6.62 -3.58 -28.25
CA ARG A 38 -6.20 -2.52 -29.18
C ARG A 38 -6.04 -1.17 -28.48
N ASP A 39 -5.87 -1.20 -27.17
CA ASP A 39 -5.66 0.00 -26.37
C ASP A 39 -4.38 0.74 -26.77
N ALA A 40 -3.34 0.01 -27.17
CA ALA A 40 -2.07 0.57 -27.63
C ALA A 40 -2.18 1.46 -28.89
N GLU A 41 -3.17 1.24 -29.76
CA GLU A 41 -3.36 2.05 -30.98
C GLU A 41 -3.94 3.43 -30.68
N LYS A 42 -4.60 3.60 -29.53
CA LYS A 42 -5.31 4.83 -29.15
C LYS A 42 -4.43 5.81 -28.37
N TRP A 43 -3.27 5.35 -27.91
CA TRP A 43 -2.41 6.12 -27.01
C TRP A 43 -1.37 6.93 -27.78
N ASP A 44 -1.29 8.22 -27.43
CA ASP A 44 -0.29 9.14 -27.96
C ASP A 44 0.68 9.54 -26.84
N TRP A 45 1.87 8.95 -26.86
CA TRP A 45 2.93 9.17 -25.87
C TRP A 45 3.60 10.55 -25.96
N SER A 46 3.07 11.46 -26.80
CA SER A 46 3.38 12.89 -26.74
C SER A 46 2.98 13.54 -25.41
N ARG A 47 2.11 12.90 -24.63
CA ARG A 47 1.70 13.26 -23.26
C ARG A 47 1.82 12.05 -22.34
N ILE A 48 1.92 12.29 -21.04
CA ILE A 48 1.93 11.19 -20.06
C ILE A 48 0.52 10.61 -19.82
N ASP A 49 -0.49 11.48 -19.82
CA ASP A 49 -1.89 11.10 -19.65
C ASP A 49 -2.44 10.46 -20.92
N GLN A 50 -3.04 9.30 -20.77
CA GLN A 50 -3.64 8.54 -21.86
C GLN A 50 -5.13 8.32 -21.59
N PRO A 51 -6.00 8.49 -22.59
CA PRO A 51 -7.43 8.29 -22.42
C PRO A 51 -7.70 6.82 -22.05
N GLY A 52 -8.46 6.62 -20.96
CA GLY A 52 -8.87 5.29 -20.51
C GLY A 52 -7.78 4.46 -19.82
N LYS A 53 -6.56 4.98 -19.68
CA LYS A 53 -5.47 4.32 -18.94
C LYS A 53 -5.20 5.05 -17.63
N ALA A 54 -5.17 4.31 -16.53
CA ALA A 54 -4.76 4.84 -15.25
C ALA A 54 -3.26 5.22 -15.26
N LEU A 55 -2.93 6.33 -14.59
CA LEU A 55 -1.56 6.81 -14.43
C LEU A 55 -0.74 5.80 -13.60
N ASP A 56 0.23 5.15 -14.24
CA ASP A 56 1.14 4.17 -13.64
C ASP A 56 2.59 4.35 -14.12
N GLY A 57 3.48 3.48 -13.64
CA GLY A 57 4.89 3.47 -14.09
C GLY A 57 5.07 3.14 -15.57
N GLU A 58 4.13 2.44 -16.21
CA GLU A 58 4.19 2.17 -17.66
C GLU A 58 4.01 3.47 -18.45
N ASN A 59 3.21 4.42 -17.95
CA ASN A 59 3.14 5.76 -18.55
C ASN A 59 4.51 6.44 -18.58
N VAL A 60 5.30 6.33 -17.50
CA VAL A 60 6.65 6.92 -17.41
C VAL A 60 7.60 6.26 -18.40
N VAL A 61 7.62 4.92 -18.44
CA VAL A 61 8.50 4.15 -19.32
C VAL A 61 8.23 4.45 -20.80
N ARG A 62 6.95 4.45 -21.20
CA ARG A 62 6.57 4.74 -22.58
C ARG A 62 6.80 6.19 -22.95
N ARG A 63 6.55 7.11 -22.02
CA ARG A 63 6.86 8.53 -22.19
C ARG A 63 8.37 8.77 -22.33
N GLN A 64 9.19 8.11 -21.52
CA GLN A 64 10.65 8.17 -21.62
C GLN A 64 11.13 7.65 -22.97
N GLN A 65 10.63 6.49 -23.43
CA GLN A 65 10.93 5.94 -24.74
C GLN A 65 10.56 6.92 -25.87
N TYR A 66 9.36 7.51 -25.81
CA TYR A 66 8.92 8.51 -26.78
C TYR A 66 9.86 9.72 -26.83
N ILE A 67 10.25 10.27 -25.68
CA ILE A 67 11.17 11.42 -25.59
C ILE A 67 12.56 11.06 -26.13
N MET A 68 13.04 9.84 -25.92
CA MET A 68 14.32 9.39 -26.47
C MET A 68 14.31 9.31 -28.00
N GLU A 69 13.17 8.94 -28.59
CA GLU A 69 13.00 8.77 -30.04
C GLU A 69 12.68 10.08 -30.77
N HIS A 70 11.79 10.89 -30.22
CA HIS A 70 11.21 12.07 -30.89
C HIS A 70 11.71 13.41 -30.33
N GLY A 71 12.41 13.39 -29.19
CA GLY A 71 12.78 14.59 -28.46
C GLY A 71 11.66 15.10 -27.54
N HIS A 72 12.00 15.99 -26.61
CA HIS A 72 10.99 16.59 -25.71
C HIS A 72 10.35 17.82 -26.37
N PRO A 73 9.02 18.00 -26.29
CA PRO A 73 8.33 19.16 -26.89
C PRO A 73 8.89 20.52 -26.44
N SER A 74 9.37 20.63 -25.20
CA SER A 74 9.96 21.87 -24.66
C SER A 74 11.41 22.11 -25.10
N ARG A 75 12.06 21.14 -25.77
CA ARG A 75 13.42 21.26 -26.33
C ARG A 75 13.46 20.78 -27.79
N PRO A 76 12.79 21.48 -28.71
CA PRO A 76 12.64 21.05 -30.11
C PRO A 76 13.96 21.04 -30.91
N SER A 77 15.03 21.65 -30.40
CA SER A 77 16.36 21.66 -31.06
C SER A 77 17.11 20.33 -30.93
N GLU A 78 16.79 19.50 -29.93
CA GLU A 78 17.48 18.24 -29.64
C GLU A 78 16.64 17.05 -30.11
N LYS A 79 16.99 16.46 -31.26
CA LYS A 79 16.27 15.29 -31.81
C LYS A 79 16.48 13.99 -31.04
N LYS A 80 17.53 13.90 -30.20
CA LYS A 80 17.82 12.74 -29.36
C LYS A 80 18.22 13.21 -27.97
N VAL A 81 17.45 12.81 -26.98
CA VAL A 81 17.70 13.11 -25.57
C VAL A 81 18.35 11.89 -24.92
N PRO A 82 19.39 12.05 -24.10
CA PRO A 82 19.99 10.91 -23.38
C PRO A 82 18.98 10.31 -22.39
N ALA A 83 19.07 9.00 -22.17
CA ALA A 83 18.09 8.22 -21.40
C ALA A 83 17.83 8.78 -19.99
N SER A 84 18.88 9.27 -19.31
CA SER A 84 18.77 9.87 -17.97
C SER A 84 17.97 11.17 -17.96
N ILE A 85 18.18 12.05 -18.95
CA ILE A 85 17.41 13.30 -19.05
C ILE A 85 15.96 13.00 -19.44
N ALA A 86 15.74 12.04 -20.32
CA ALA A 86 14.39 11.60 -20.68
C ALA A 86 13.64 11.02 -19.47
N TYR A 87 14.34 10.25 -18.63
CA TYR A 87 13.80 9.71 -17.38
C TYR A 87 13.40 10.82 -16.41
N ASP A 88 14.29 11.80 -16.17
CA ASP A 88 14.01 12.92 -15.28
C ASP A 88 12.81 13.76 -15.74
N LEU A 89 12.67 13.98 -17.05
CA LEU A 89 11.54 14.71 -17.60
C LEU A 89 10.23 13.94 -17.43
N ALA A 90 10.20 12.65 -17.81
CA ALA A 90 9.02 11.81 -17.66
C ALA A 90 8.60 11.66 -16.19
N ARG A 91 9.57 11.52 -15.29
CA ARG A 91 9.34 11.43 -13.84
C ARG A 91 8.75 12.71 -13.25
N ARG A 92 9.20 13.89 -13.70
CA ARG A 92 8.62 15.17 -13.26
C ARG A 92 7.16 15.31 -13.73
N GLU A 93 6.90 15.03 -15.01
CA GLU A 93 5.53 15.02 -15.55
C GLU A 93 4.62 14.06 -14.76
N PHE A 94 5.16 12.91 -14.34
CA PHE A 94 4.45 11.94 -13.51
C PHE A 94 4.14 12.46 -12.10
N TYR A 95 5.12 13.08 -11.43
CA TYR A 95 4.92 13.65 -10.10
C TYR A 95 3.90 14.79 -10.10
N ASP A 96 3.95 15.65 -11.12
CA ASP A 96 2.99 16.74 -11.25
C ASP A 96 1.56 16.20 -11.34
N LYS A 97 1.36 15.14 -12.13
CA LYS A 97 0.06 14.48 -12.28
C LYS A 97 -0.41 13.71 -11.05
N ARG A 98 0.53 13.05 -10.35
CA ARG A 98 0.24 12.41 -9.07
C ARG A 98 -0.21 13.44 -8.02
N LEU A 99 0.52 14.55 -7.93
CA LEU A 99 0.20 15.63 -7.01
C LEU A 99 -1.16 16.26 -7.31
N GLU A 100 -1.45 16.52 -8.60
CA GLU A 100 -2.74 17.03 -9.05
C GLU A 100 -3.88 16.13 -8.57
N SER A 101 -3.79 14.82 -8.82
CA SER A 101 -4.81 13.85 -8.41
C SER A 101 -4.99 13.75 -6.87
N GLU A 102 -3.91 13.85 -6.10
CA GLU A 102 -3.99 13.83 -4.62
C GLU A 102 -4.61 15.11 -4.06
N ILE A 103 -4.27 16.27 -4.63
CA ILE A 103 -4.86 17.55 -4.25
C ILE A 103 -6.35 17.56 -4.59
N GLU A 104 -6.72 17.14 -5.80
CA GLU A 104 -8.12 17.05 -6.24
C GLU A 104 -8.95 16.19 -5.29
N SER A 105 -8.44 15.01 -4.93
CA SER A 105 -9.14 14.08 -4.02
C SER A 105 -9.34 14.69 -2.63
N ARG A 106 -8.33 15.43 -2.12
CA ARG A 106 -8.41 16.09 -0.82
C ARG A 106 -9.43 17.23 -0.82
N ILE A 107 -9.37 18.09 -1.83
CA ILE A 107 -10.29 19.22 -2.00
C ILE A 107 -11.71 18.70 -2.14
N ALA A 108 -11.94 17.65 -2.94
CA ALA A 108 -13.28 17.08 -3.13
C ALA A 108 -13.92 16.60 -1.81
N VAL A 109 -13.13 15.98 -0.93
CA VAL A 109 -13.62 15.56 0.40
C VAL A 109 -13.92 16.76 1.29
N GLU A 110 -13.07 17.78 1.28
CA GLU A 110 -13.26 19.01 2.06
C GLU A 110 -14.50 19.78 1.60
N GLU A 111 -14.66 19.96 0.29
CA GLU A 111 -15.82 20.60 -0.32
C GLU A 111 -17.10 19.84 0.01
N ALA A 112 -17.10 18.51 -0.15
CA ALA A 112 -18.25 17.67 0.20
C ALA A 112 -18.64 17.83 1.68
N ARG A 113 -17.67 17.83 2.60
CA ARG A 113 -17.92 18.04 4.04
C ARG A 113 -18.49 19.43 4.33
N SER A 114 -17.96 20.47 3.67
CA SER A 114 -18.46 21.83 3.85
C SER A 114 -19.90 22.00 3.35
N GLN A 115 -20.34 21.17 2.39
CA GLN A 115 -21.72 21.10 1.91
C GLN A 115 -22.62 20.18 2.74
N GLY A 116 -22.10 19.60 3.83
CA GLY A 116 -22.85 18.74 4.74
C GLY A 116 -22.91 17.27 4.33
N ALA A 117 -22.09 16.82 3.37
CA ALA A 117 -21.93 15.40 3.11
C ALA A 117 -21.19 14.72 4.27
N TYR A 118 -21.72 13.59 4.71
CA TYR A 118 -21.08 12.74 5.72
C TYR A 118 -20.50 11.50 5.03
N PHE A 119 -19.36 11.05 5.52
CA PHE A 119 -18.69 9.85 5.05
C PHE A 119 -18.80 8.77 6.13
N GLY A 120 -18.72 7.50 5.72
CA GLY A 120 -18.60 6.39 6.65
C GLY A 120 -17.25 6.38 7.37
N LEU A 121 -16.92 5.22 7.97
CA LEU A 121 -15.62 4.98 8.58
C LEU A 121 -14.50 5.22 7.57
N THR A 122 -13.45 5.86 8.04
CA THR A 122 -12.21 6.09 7.29
C THR A 122 -11.40 4.80 7.19
N GLU A 123 -10.51 4.73 6.19
CA GLU A 123 -9.61 3.58 6.03
C GLU A 123 -8.75 3.32 7.28
N LEU A 124 -8.36 4.38 7.99
CA LEU A 124 -7.59 4.29 9.25
C LEU A 124 -8.41 3.59 10.34
N GLU A 125 -9.68 3.98 10.51
CA GLU A 125 -10.57 3.35 11.50
C GLU A 125 -10.87 1.90 11.13
N ILE A 126 -11.03 1.59 9.84
CA ILE A 126 -11.19 0.21 9.36
C ILE A 126 -9.93 -0.62 9.66
N GLY A 127 -8.75 -0.04 9.45
CA GLY A 127 -7.46 -0.65 9.79
C GLY A 127 -7.35 -0.98 11.29
N ASP A 128 -7.63 -0.01 12.15
CA ASP A 128 -7.62 -0.18 13.61
C ASP A 128 -8.56 -1.32 14.07
N MET A 129 -9.77 -1.38 13.49
CA MET A 129 -10.71 -2.46 13.79
C MET A 129 -10.17 -3.85 13.41
N GLN A 130 -9.46 -3.96 12.29
CA GLN A 130 -8.86 -5.22 11.85
C GLN A 130 -7.66 -5.60 12.72
N GLU A 131 -6.81 -4.64 13.06
CA GLU A 131 -5.66 -4.82 13.95
C GLU A 131 -6.11 -5.28 15.33
N ARG A 132 -7.14 -4.65 15.90
CA ARG A 132 -7.71 -5.04 17.19
C ARG A 132 -8.26 -6.47 17.17
N LYS A 133 -8.96 -6.87 16.10
CA LYS A 133 -9.46 -8.24 15.95
C LYS A 133 -8.32 -9.27 15.90
N ALA A 134 -7.25 -8.95 15.17
CA ALA A 134 -6.06 -9.79 15.11
C ALA A 134 -5.35 -9.87 16.47
N PHE A 135 -5.24 -8.74 17.16
CA PHE A 135 -4.64 -8.64 18.49
C PHE A 135 -5.38 -9.49 19.52
N GLU A 136 -6.71 -9.42 19.58
CA GLU A 136 -7.48 -10.24 20.53
C GLU A 136 -7.35 -11.74 20.23
N THR A 137 -7.33 -12.11 18.95
CA THR A 137 -7.09 -13.51 18.54
C THR A 137 -5.71 -13.99 18.99
N TRP A 138 -4.69 -13.14 18.84
CA TRP A 138 -3.35 -13.41 19.33
C TRP A 138 -3.30 -13.48 20.86
N ARG A 139 -3.94 -12.55 21.56
CA ARG A 139 -3.96 -12.46 23.04
C ARG A 139 -4.51 -13.75 23.67
N VAL A 140 -5.64 -14.25 23.16
CA VAL A 140 -6.24 -15.51 23.63
C VAL A 140 -5.29 -16.69 23.37
N SER A 141 -4.70 -16.75 22.18
CA SER A 141 -3.76 -17.82 21.80
C SER A 141 -2.47 -17.78 22.64
N ALA A 142 -1.94 -16.59 22.91
CA ALA A 142 -0.75 -16.37 23.71
C ALA A 142 -1.00 -16.77 25.17
N LYS A 143 -2.14 -16.38 25.75
CA LYS A 143 -2.54 -16.80 27.11
C LYS A 143 -2.60 -18.33 27.21
N ALA A 144 -3.25 -18.99 26.26
CA ALA A 144 -3.31 -20.46 26.22
C ALA A 144 -1.93 -21.12 26.08
N GLN A 145 -0.99 -20.51 25.34
CA GLN A 145 0.39 -21.01 25.25
C GLN A 145 1.16 -20.82 26.55
N VAL A 146 1.00 -19.69 27.23
CA VAL A 146 1.62 -19.43 28.54
C VAL A 146 1.11 -20.42 29.57
N ASP A 147 -0.21 -20.64 29.64
CA ASP A 147 -0.82 -21.59 30.56
C ASP A 147 -0.31 -23.02 30.29
N LYS A 148 -0.25 -23.44 29.02
CA LYS A 148 0.31 -24.74 28.65
C LYS A 148 1.79 -24.87 29.01
N ALA A 149 2.59 -23.82 28.81
CA ALA A 149 4.02 -23.83 29.18
C ALA A 149 4.19 -23.94 30.71
N ARG A 150 3.34 -23.26 31.48
CA ARG A 150 3.30 -23.34 32.94
C ARG A 150 2.95 -24.75 33.42
N ASP A 151 1.96 -25.39 32.81
CA ASP A 151 1.54 -26.74 33.16
C ASP A 151 2.63 -27.78 32.84
N MET A 152 3.32 -27.64 31.70
CA MET A 152 4.46 -28.51 31.35
C MET A 152 5.62 -28.34 32.33
N ALA A 153 5.98 -27.10 32.67
CA ALA A 153 7.04 -26.81 33.66
C ALA A 153 6.70 -27.39 35.06
N ALA A 154 5.43 -27.33 35.47
CA ALA A 154 4.96 -27.91 36.72
C ALA A 154 5.03 -29.46 36.71
N GLY A 155 4.86 -30.09 35.54
CA GLY A 155 4.97 -31.54 35.36
C GLY A 155 6.42 -32.07 35.31
N GLU A 156 7.38 -31.26 34.86
CA GLU A 156 8.79 -31.64 34.73
C GLU A 156 9.63 -31.39 36.00
N GLY A 157 9.05 -30.75 37.04
CA GLY A 157 9.69 -30.64 38.34
C GLY A 157 10.90 -29.71 38.39
N GLU A 158 11.06 -28.80 37.43
CA GLU A 158 12.00 -27.69 37.49
C GLU A 158 11.24 -26.38 37.74
N GLY A 159 11.43 -25.81 38.93
CA GLY A 159 10.72 -24.62 39.36
C GLY A 159 11.00 -23.40 38.49
N GLN A 160 9.93 -22.68 38.14
CA GLN A 160 9.80 -21.27 37.70
C GLN A 160 10.69 -20.72 36.55
N ASP A 161 11.81 -21.34 36.17
CA ASP A 161 12.75 -20.85 35.15
C ASP A 161 12.41 -21.32 33.71
N ALA A 162 11.57 -22.34 33.56
CA ALA A 162 11.19 -22.88 32.24
C ALA A 162 10.28 -21.91 31.44
N VAL A 163 9.47 -21.09 32.11
CA VAL A 163 8.51 -20.18 31.44
C VAL A 163 9.24 -19.04 30.71
N ALA A 164 10.39 -18.58 31.23
CA ALA A 164 11.21 -17.55 30.60
C ALA A 164 11.98 -18.07 29.36
N GLN A 165 12.38 -19.35 29.37
CA GLN A 165 13.12 -19.97 28.25
C GLN A 165 12.24 -20.26 27.03
N VAL A 166 10.94 -20.54 27.21
CA VAL A 166 10.02 -20.87 26.11
C VAL A 166 9.69 -19.67 25.21
N PHE A 167 9.65 -18.46 25.77
CA PHE A 167 9.29 -17.25 25.02
C PHE A 167 10.49 -16.36 24.67
N GLY A 168 11.72 -16.72 25.08
CA GLY A 168 12.92 -15.94 24.79
C GLY A 168 12.89 -14.51 25.34
N VAL A 169 12.04 -14.25 26.35
CA VAL A 169 11.91 -12.95 27.00
C VAL A 169 12.78 -12.98 28.26
N GLN A 170 13.90 -12.25 28.22
CA GLN A 170 14.69 -11.96 29.41
C GLN A 170 13.83 -11.08 30.32
N ARG A 171 13.34 -11.61 31.45
CA ARG A 171 12.65 -10.80 32.47
C ARG A 171 13.66 -9.85 33.10
N ASP A 172 13.56 -8.56 32.79
CA ASP A 172 14.18 -7.53 33.62
C ASP A 172 13.39 -7.42 34.92
N ALA A 173 14.10 -7.24 36.04
CA ALA A 173 13.59 -7.38 37.40
C ALA A 173 12.62 -6.26 37.86
N GLY A 174 11.90 -5.62 36.92
CA GLY A 174 11.01 -4.48 37.18
C GLY A 174 9.60 -4.64 36.60
N ASP A 175 9.23 -5.80 36.08
CA ASP A 175 7.88 -6.04 35.56
C ASP A 175 6.88 -6.15 36.72
N GLU A 176 6.31 -5.01 37.13
CA GLU A 176 5.12 -4.96 37.97
C GLU A 176 4.01 -5.75 37.29
N GLU A 177 3.40 -6.65 38.06
CA GLU A 177 2.26 -7.47 37.66
C GLU A 177 1.08 -6.52 37.39
N LEU A 178 0.94 -6.07 36.13
CA LEU A 178 -0.21 -5.31 35.68
C LEU A 178 -1.45 -6.21 35.81
N GLU A 179 -2.18 -6.07 36.91
CA GLU A 179 -3.55 -6.55 37.02
C GLU A 179 -4.32 -5.96 35.85
N ALA A 180 -4.66 -6.81 34.87
CA ALA A 180 -5.56 -6.46 33.81
C ALA A 180 -6.95 -6.28 34.43
N GLU A 181 -7.28 -5.06 34.82
CA GLU A 181 -8.66 -4.65 35.00
C GLU A 181 -9.39 -4.99 33.69
N GLU A 182 -10.34 -5.93 33.75
CA GLU A 182 -11.33 -6.15 32.70
C GLU A 182 -12.22 -4.90 32.68
N GLU A 183 -11.70 -3.79 32.16
CA GLU A 183 -12.54 -2.68 31.74
C GLU A 183 -13.37 -3.21 30.57
N GLU A 184 -14.68 -3.37 30.76
CA GLU A 184 -15.60 -3.62 29.64
C GLU A 184 -15.32 -2.55 28.59
N ALA A 185 -14.80 -2.99 27.45
CA ALA A 185 -14.33 -2.11 26.41
C ALA A 185 -15.48 -1.17 26.01
N PRO A 186 -15.32 0.17 26.07
CA PRO A 186 -16.39 1.16 25.82
C PRO A 186 -16.90 1.19 24.36
N TYR A 187 -16.65 0.15 23.57
CA TYR A 187 -16.74 0.11 22.12
C TYR A 187 -17.97 -0.62 21.56
N ASP A 188 -18.75 -1.34 22.36
CA ASP A 188 -20.09 -1.75 21.93
C ASP A 188 -20.97 -0.51 21.66
N VAL A 189 -20.70 0.59 22.37
CA VAL A 189 -21.36 1.89 22.17
C VAL A 189 -21.03 2.50 20.80
N MET A 190 -19.78 2.37 20.33
CA MET A 190 -19.36 2.90 19.02
C MET A 190 -19.93 2.10 17.84
N ALA A 191 -20.08 0.78 18.00
CA ALA A 191 -20.73 -0.08 17.02
C ALA A 191 -22.24 0.19 16.95
N GLU A 192 -22.89 0.48 18.09
CA GLU A 192 -24.28 0.93 18.13
C GLU A 192 -24.47 2.33 17.55
N GLU A 193 -23.58 3.29 17.82
CA GLU A 193 -23.63 4.62 17.22
C GLU A 193 -23.43 4.59 15.70
N ALA A 194 -22.54 3.73 15.19
CA ALA A 194 -22.35 3.54 13.75
C ALA A 194 -23.57 2.90 13.08
N LYS A 195 -24.32 2.03 13.78
CA LYS A 195 -25.61 1.50 13.34
C LYS A 195 -26.70 2.58 13.36
N ALA A 196 -26.81 3.34 14.45
CA ALA A 196 -27.81 4.41 14.59
C ALA A 196 -27.62 5.53 13.56
N ARG A 197 -26.38 5.81 13.14
CA ARG A 197 -26.07 6.77 12.07
C ARG A 197 -26.38 6.25 10.67
N LYS A 198 -26.39 4.93 10.45
CA LYS A 198 -26.84 4.30 9.20
C LYS A 198 -28.36 4.30 9.05
N ASP A 199 -29.10 4.20 10.16
CA ASP A 199 -30.57 4.14 10.15
C ASP A 199 -31.24 5.51 9.97
N ASN A 200 -30.48 6.60 10.01
CA ASN A 200 -30.97 7.99 9.86
C ASN A 200 -30.62 8.61 8.49
N THR A 201 -30.32 7.77 7.49
CA THR A 201 -30.23 8.13 6.06
C THR A 201 -31.24 7.31 5.28
#